data_AF-A0A562WMS1-F1
#
_entry.id   AF-A0A562WMS1-F1
#
_cell.length_a   1.000
_cell.length_b   1.000
_cell.length_c   1.000
_cell.angle_alpha   90.00
_cell.angle_beta   90.00
_cell.angle_gamma   90.00
#
_symmetry.space_group_name_H-M   'P 1'
#
loop_
_entity.id
_entity.type
_entity.pdbx_description
1 polymer ?
#
loop_
_entity_poly.entity_id
_entity_poly.type
_entity_poly.pdbx_seq_one_letter_code
_entity_poly.pdbx_strand_id
1 'polypeptide(L)'
;MAAWGLVAGLHLFGLWLANLWLLGLLLTGLGWLLALTVTGIAPVAVWRRGRSVRALSLVLVPGVLAPVAIVAVNWTSLFVHNFYRLHRADFRAAAALADKVTAEYGDRYGQVLPKDLRHLSSKGRAVRIGAETGGPAGVLLPVWIGTPDGAAGYAYLTGTPGDTSFDCFADPCRMRWSLGDGWYWLD
;
A
#
# COMPACT_ATOMS: atom_id res chain seq x y z
N MET A 1 -15.28 10.47 -15.61
CA MET A 1 -15.30 9.35 -14.64
C MET A 1 -14.05 8.49 -14.73
N ALA A 2 -13.66 7.97 -15.90
CA ALA A 2 -12.44 7.15 -16.04
C ALA A 2 -11.16 7.79 -15.46
N ALA A 3 -10.96 9.10 -15.66
CA ALA A 3 -9.79 9.82 -15.11
C ALA A 3 -9.75 9.86 -13.57
N TRP A 4 -10.90 10.02 -12.90
CA TRP A 4 -10.96 9.95 -11.43
C TRP A 4 -10.79 8.51 -10.91
N GLY A 5 -11.25 7.51 -11.68
CA GLY A 5 -10.96 6.10 -11.40
C GLY A 5 -9.46 5.77 -11.47
N LEU A 6 -8.73 6.37 -12.41
CA LEU A 6 -7.27 6.27 -12.47
C LEU A 6 -6.62 6.84 -11.19
N VAL A 7 -7.03 8.04 -10.76
CA VAL A 7 -6.51 8.65 -9.52
C VAL A 7 -6.78 7.78 -8.30
N ALA A 8 -8.01 7.26 -8.17
CA ALA A 8 -8.36 6.32 -7.11
C ALA A 8 -7.47 5.05 -7.14
N GLY A 9 -7.22 4.49 -8.33
CA GLY A 9 -6.30 3.37 -8.51
C GLY A 9 -4.86 3.70 -8.08
N LEU A 10 -4.35 4.87 -8.47
CA LEU A 10 -3.00 5.33 -8.07
C LEU A 10 -2.87 5.43 -6.55
N HIS A 11 -3.90 5.92 -5.85
CA HIS A 11 -3.90 5.95 -4.39
C HIS A 11 -4.02 4.55 -3.77
N LEU A 12 -4.85 3.67 -4.33
CA LEU A 12 -4.96 2.28 -3.87
C LEU A 12 -3.63 1.53 -3.94
N PHE A 13 -2.84 1.76 -5.00
CA PHE A 13 -1.51 1.18 -5.17
C PHE A 13 -0.38 2.11 -4.71
N GLY A 14 -0.70 3.14 -3.90
CA GLY A 14 0.23 4.19 -3.50
C GLY A 14 1.48 3.65 -2.80
N LEU A 15 1.33 2.63 -1.93
CA LEU A 15 2.46 1.98 -1.26
C LEU A 15 3.44 1.32 -2.24
N TRP A 16 2.92 0.68 -3.28
CA TRP A 16 3.76 0.06 -4.32
C TRP A 16 4.44 1.12 -5.18
N LEU A 17 3.68 2.15 -5.60
CA LEU A 17 4.20 3.28 -6.36
C LEU A 17 5.27 4.06 -5.59
N ALA A 18 5.18 4.12 -4.27
CA ALA A 18 6.18 4.79 -3.43
C ALA A 18 7.57 4.12 -3.55
N ASN A 19 7.65 2.82 -3.89
CA ASN A 19 8.93 2.17 -4.20
C ASN A 19 9.58 2.69 -5.50
N LEU A 20 8.84 3.39 -6.36
CA LEU A 20 9.36 4.05 -7.57
C LEU A 20 9.88 5.48 -7.26
N TRP A 21 9.84 5.91 -6.01
CA TRP A 21 10.33 7.20 -5.54
C TRP A 21 9.76 8.38 -6.35
N LEU A 22 10.63 9.24 -6.92
CA LEU A 22 10.25 10.40 -7.71
C LEU A 22 9.33 10.05 -8.89
N LEU A 23 9.50 8.86 -9.49
CA LEU A 23 8.62 8.41 -10.57
C LEU A 23 7.20 8.13 -10.07
N GLY A 24 7.05 7.55 -8.87
CA GLY A 24 5.74 7.33 -8.25
C GLY A 24 5.00 8.64 -7.97
N LEU A 25 5.73 9.66 -7.49
CA LEU A 25 5.20 11.02 -7.30
C LEU A 25 4.77 11.65 -8.63
N LEU A 26 5.60 11.53 -9.67
CA LEU A 26 5.29 12.00 -11.02
C LEU A 26 4.03 11.36 -11.59
N LEU A 27 3.91 10.03 -11.50
CA LEU A 27 2.74 9.29 -11.98
C LEU A 27 1.47 9.74 -11.24
N THR A 28 1.55 9.90 -9.92
CA THR A 28 0.43 10.37 -9.10
C THR A 28 0.04 11.80 -9.49
N GLY A 29 1.00 12.71 -9.61
CA GLY A 29 0.77 14.09 -10.01
C GLY A 29 0.18 14.22 -11.43
N LEU A 30 0.69 13.45 -12.39
CA LEU A 30 0.16 13.40 -13.75
C LEU A 30 -1.27 12.86 -13.79
N GLY A 31 -1.59 11.86 -12.97
CA GLY A 31 -2.96 11.35 -12.83
C GLY A 31 -3.93 12.44 -12.35
N TRP A 32 -3.54 13.20 -11.32
CA TRP A 32 -4.31 14.34 -10.83
C TRP A 32 -4.46 15.45 -11.88
N LEU A 33 -3.37 15.83 -12.53
CA LEU A 33 -3.38 16.86 -13.56
C LEU A 33 -4.32 16.46 -14.70
N LEU A 34 -4.24 15.23 -15.19
CA LEU A 34 -5.13 14.71 -16.21
C LEU A 34 -6.60 14.77 -15.78
N ALA A 35 -6.92 14.32 -14.56
CA ALA A 35 -8.28 14.33 -14.04
C ALA A 35 -8.85 15.75 -13.90
N LEU A 36 -8.05 16.70 -13.42
CA LEU A 36 -8.42 18.12 -13.31
C LEU A 36 -8.59 18.76 -14.69
N THR A 37 -7.66 18.53 -15.63
CA THR A 37 -7.75 19.04 -17.00
C THR A 37 -9.01 18.53 -17.70
N VAL A 38 -9.31 17.23 -17.61
CA VAL A 38 -10.54 16.65 -18.18
C VAL A 38 -11.78 17.26 -17.54
N THR A 39 -11.76 17.47 -16.22
CA THR A 39 -12.87 18.08 -15.48
C THR A 39 -13.08 19.55 -15.84
N GLY A 40 -12.01 20.29 -16.18
CA GLY A 40 -12.11 21.69 -16.64
C GLY A 40 -12.58 21.85 -18.09
N ILE A 41 -12.13 20.97 -18.99
CA ILE A 41 -12.48 21.03 -20.42
C ILE A 41 -13.90 20.54 -20.68
N ALA A 42 -14.36 19.50 -19.96
CA ALA A 42 -15.65 18.87 -20.21
C ALA A 42 -16.86 19.84 -20.09
N PRO A 43 -16.96 20.71 -19.07
CA PRO A 43 -18.03 21.72 -18.99
C PRO A 43 -18.01 22.69 -20.16
N VAL A 44 -16.83 23.13 -20.62
CA VAL A 44 -16.69 24.04 -21.77
C VAL A 44 -17.20 23.35 -23.05
N ALA A 45 -16.84 22.08 -23.25
CA ALA A 45 -17.30 21.31 -24.40
C ALA A 45 -18.83 21.09 -24.37
N VAL A 46 -19.40 20.77 -23.20
CA VAL A 46 -20.85 20.61 -23.00
C VAL A 46 -21.59 21.93 -23.26
N TRP A 47 -21.07 23.04 -22.72
CA TRP A 47 -21.66 24.36 -22.90
C TRP A 47 -21.70 24.77 -24.38
N ARG A 48 -20.59 24.57 -25.10
CA ARG A 48 -20.48 24.91 -26.53
C ARG A 48 -21.43 24.11 -27.42
N ARG A 49 -21.80 22.88 -27.05
CA ARG A 49 -22.65 22.00 -27.88
C ARG A 49 -24.15 22.25 -27.73
N GLY A 50 -24.62 22.63 -26.55
CA GLY A 50 -26.08 22.71 -26.33
C GLY A 50 -26.55 23.62 -25.21
N ARG A 51 -25.64 24.33 -24.52
CA ARG A 51 -25.94 25.29 -23.43
C ARG A 51 -26.91 24.74 -22.35
N SER A 52 -26.95 23.42 -22.18
CA SER A 52 -27.85 22.75 -21.24
C SER A 52 -27.29 22.79 -19.82
N VAL A 53 -27.96 23.51 -18.94
CA VAL A 53 -27.60 23.61 -17.51
C VAL A 53 -27.61 22.23 -16.84
N ARG A 54 -28.59 21.38 -17.17
CA ARG A 54 -28.67 20.01 -16.64
C ARG A 54 -27.44 19.18 -17.01
N ALA A 55 -26.99 19.27 -18.26
CA ALA A 55 -25.79 18.56 -18.72
C ALA A 55 -24.51 19.09 -18.04
N LEU A 56 -24.44 20.41 -17.78
CA LEU A 56 -23.32 21.01 -17.05
C LEU A 56 -23.25 20.50 -15.60
N SER A 57 -24.39 20.46 -14.90
CA SER A 57 -24.48 19.95 -13.53
C SER A 57 -24.05 18.48 -13.43
N LEU A 58 -24.43 17.64 -14.41
CA LEU A 58 -24.03 16.24 -14.47
C LEU A 58 -22.51 16.03 -14.61
N VAL A 59 -21.76 17.03 -15.09
CA VAL A 59 -20.30 16.96 -15.20
C VAL A 59 -19.62 17.58 -13.98
N LEU A 60 -20.07 18.76 -13.56
CA LEU A 60 -19.44 19.51 -12.48
C LEU A 60 -19.61 18.84 -11.12
N VAL A 61 -20.79 18.31 -10.81
CA VAL A 61 -21.06 17.69 -9.50
C VAL A 61 -20.15 16.49 -9.27
N PRO A 62 -20.06 15.48 -10.17
CA PRO A 62 -19.08 14.41 -10.02
C PRO A 62 -17.62 14.90 -10.06
N GLY A 63 -17.33 15.92 -10.88
CA GLY A 63 -15.99 16.50 -11.00
C GLY A 63 -15.47 17.13 -9.71
N VAL A 64 -16.35 17.70 -8.89
CA VAL A 64 -16.01 18.27 -7.57
C VAL A 64 -16.09 17.23 -6.46
N LEU A 65 -17.08 16.33 -6.50
CA LEU A 65 -17.23 15.32 -5.44
C LEU A 65 -16.16 14.23 -5.50
N ALA A 66 -15.70 13.85 -6.69
CA ALA A 66 -14.67 12.82 -6.86
C ALA A 66 -13.35 13.11 -6.13
N PRO A 67 -12.70 14.29 -6.26
CA PRO A 67 -11.47 14.58 -5.54
C PRO A 67 -11.68 14.60 -4.02
N VAL A 68 -12.81 15.15 -3.55
CA VAL A 68 -13.16 15.16 -2.12
C VAL A 68 -13.28 13.72 -1.59
N ALA A 69 -14.03 12.88 -2.30
CA ALA A 69 -14.18 11.48 -1.92
C ALA A 69 -12.84 10.72 -1.94
N ILE A 70 -11.98 10.97 -2.93
CA ILE A 70 -10.67 10.34 -3.02
C ILE A 70 -9.78 10.75 -1.84
N VAL A 71 -9.71 12.03 -1.49
CA VAL A 71 -8.83 12.49 -0.39
C VAL A 71 -9.36 12.08 0.98
N ALA A 72 -10.68 11.91 1.14
CA ALA A 72 -11.28 11.50 2.40
C ALA A 72 -11.05 10.02 2.76
N VAL A 73 -10.59 9.19 1.82
CA VAL A 73 -10.43 7.76 2.01
C VAL A 73 -9.04 7.41 2.55
N ASN A 74 -8.98 6.58 3.59
CA ASN A 74 -7.74 5.96 4.04
C ASN A 74 -7.35 4.79 3.11
N TRP A 75 -6.70 5.13 2.00
CA TRP A 75 -6.29 4.17 0.96
C TRP A 75 -5.33 3.10 1.47
N THR A 76 -4.43 3.46 2.40
CA THR A 76 -3.52 2.50 3.04
C THR A 76 -4.31 1.41 3.76
N SER A 77 -5.26 1.78 4.61
CA SER A 77 -6.11 0.80 5.30
C SER A 77 -6.89 -0.07 4.32
N LEU A 78 -7.50 0.52 3.29
CA LEU A 78 -8.21 -0.23 2.26
C LEU A 78 -7.30 -1.22 1.52
N PHE A 79 -6.11 -0.79 1.12
CA PHE A 79 -5.13 -1.65 0.47
C PHE A 79 -4.74 -2.81 1.40
N VAL A 80 -4.33 -2.51 2.63
CA VAL A 80 -3.81 -3.48 3.60
C VAL A 80 -4.83 -4.60 3.87
N HIS A 81 -6.06 -4.22 4.24
CA HIS A 81 -7.07 -5.20 4.61
C HIS A 81 -7.58 -6.00 3.41
N ASN A 82 -7.75 -5.35 2.24
CA ASN A 82 -8.24 -6.05 1.06
C ASN A 82 -7.18 -6.99 0.48
N PHE A 83 -5.93 -6.54 0.40
CA PHE A 83 -4.83 -7.37 -0.10
C PHE A 83 -4.62 -8.60 0.80
N TYR A 84 -4.59 -8.40 2.13
CA TYR A 84 -4.53 -9.53 3.06
C TYR A 84 -5.70 -10.51 2.88
N ARG A 85 -6.93 -10.01 2.78
CA ARG A 85 -8.12 -10.86 2.62
C ARG A 85 -8.11 -11.65 1.31
N LEU A 86 -7.71 -11.01 0.20
CA LEU A 86 -7.63 -11.63 -1.11
C LEU A 86 -6.53 -12.71 -1.17
N HIS A 87 -5.41 -12.48 -0.50
CA HIS A 87 -4.24 -13.36 -0.50
C HIS A 87 -4.09 -14.18 0.79
N ARG A 88 -5.17 -14.37 1.55
CA ARG A 88 -5.12 -14.98 2.89
C ARG A 88 -4.49 -16.37 2.89
N ALA A 89 -4.69 -17.16 1.83
CA ALA A 89 -4.06 -18.47 1.66
C ALA A 89 -2.53 -18.36 1.47
N ASP A 90 -2.09 -17.39 0.67
CA ASP A 90 -0.67 -17.14 0.42
C ASP A 90 0.04 -16.64 1.68
N PHE A 91 -0.62 -15.80 2.48
CA PHE A 91 -0.14 -15.38 3.80
C PHE A 91 0.01 -16.57 4.76
N ARG A 92 -0.92 -17.53 4.76
CA ARG A 92 -0.76 -18.76 5.56
C ARG A 92 0.42 -19.60 5.09
N ALA A 93 0.61 -19.74 3.78
CA ALA A 93 1.77 -20.43 3.22
C ALA A 93 3.09 -19.73 3.59
N ALA A 94 3.13 -18.40 3.53
CA ALA A 94 4.29 -17.62 3.96
C ALA A 94 4.58 -17.78 5.46
N ALA A 95 3.56 -17.82 6.31
CA ALA A 95 3.72 -18.03 7.75
C ALA A 95 4.32 -19.42 8.07
N ALA A 96 3.95 -20.46 7.31
CA ALA A 96 4.54 -21.79 7.45
C ALA A 96 6.03 -21.85 7.10
N LEU A 97 6.55 -20.84 6.40
CA LEU A 97 7.97 -20.68 6.08
C LEU A 97 8.73 -19.83 7.11
N ALA A 98 8.05 -19.27 8.11
CA ALA A 98 8.64 -18.30 9.03
C ALA A 98 9.84 -18.87 9.79
N ASP A 99 9.76 -20.11 10.27
CA ASP A 99 10.87 -20.79 10.96
C ASP A 99 12.09 -20.97 10.05
N LYS A 100 11.85 -21.28 8.77
CA LYS A 100 12.92 -21.40 7.77
C LYS A 100 13.58 -20.06 7.48
N VAL A 101 12.77 -19.01 7.28
CA VAL A 101 13.23 -17.63 7.05
C VAL A 101 14.03 -17.11 8.25
N THR A 102 13.64 -17.47 9.46
CA THR A 102 14.31 -17.03 10.68
C THR A 102 15.57 -17.84 11.02
N ALA A 103 15.67 -19.10 10.57
CA ALA A 103 16.83 -19.98 10.77
C ALA A 103 17.94 -19.82 9.73
N GLU A 104 17.59 -19.59 8.46
CA GLU A 104 18.57 -19.37 7.38
C GLU A 104 19.10 -17.91 7.46
N TYR A 105 20.08 -17.69 8.35
CA TYR A 105 20.85 -16.43 8.45
C TYR A 105 21.74 -16.20 7.22
N GLY A 106 21.80 -14.97 6.70
CA GLY A 106 22.87 -14.60 5.75
C GLY A 106 22.76 -13.22 5.11
N ASP A 107 21.58 -12.80 4.65
CA ASP A 107 21.44 -11.54 3.92
C ASP A 107 20.73 -10.49 4.78
N ARG A 108 21.37 -9.31 4.94
CA ARG A 108 20.75 -8.07 5.46
C ARG A 108 19.43 -7.72 4.74
N TYR A 109 19.21 -8.31 3.56
CA TYR A 109 18.07 -8.11 2.68
C TYR A 109 16.99 -9.22 2.76
N GLY A 110 17.08 -10.13 3.73
CA GLY A 110 16.10 -11.21 3.98
C GLY A 110 16.23 -12.41 3.04
N GLN A 111 15.29 -13.34 3.10
CA GLN A 111 15.23 -14.56 2.29
C GLN A 111 14.32 -14.41 1.08
N VAL A 112 14.69 -15.02 -0.05
CA VAL A 112 13.86 -14.99 -1.27
C VAL A 112 12.66 -15.92 -1.10
N LEU A 113 11.46 -15.38 -1.34
CA LEU A 113 10.24 -16.17 -1.29
C LEU A 113 10.13 -17.13 -2.49
N PRO A 114 9.45 -18.28 -2.32
CA PRO A 114 8.95 -19.09 -3.41
C PRO A 114 8.24 -18.23 -4.46
N LYS A 115 8.38 -18.60 -5.74
CA LYS A 115 7.97 -17.75 -6.88
C LYS A 115 6.49 -17.32 -6.80
N ASP A 116 5.64 -18.22 -6.35
CA ASP A 116 4.22 -18.04 -6.10
C ASP A 116 3.93 -17.04 -4.98
N LEU A 117 4.78 -16.93 -3.96
CA LEU A 117 4.61 -16.03 -2.81
C LEU A 117 5.30 -14.67 -2.97
N ARG A 118 6.15 -14.49 -3.99
CA ARG A 118 6.92 -13.24 -4.18
C ARG A 118 6.04 -11.99 -4.32
N HIS A 119 4.81 -12.12 -4.78
CA HIS A 119 3.89 -11.00 -4.93
C HIS A 119 3.47 -10.37 -3.58
N LEU A 120 3.69 -11.06 -2.46
CA LEU A 120 3.39 -10.55 -1.12
C LEU A 120 4.38 -9.48 -0.63
N SER A 121 5.52 -9.32 -1.29
CA SER A 121 6.56 -8.35 -0.93
C SER A 121 7.05 -7.56 -2.15
N SER A 122 7.43 -6.30 -1.95
CA SER A 122 7.96 -5.41 -2.98
C SER A 122 9.20 -5.92 -3.68
N LYS A 123 9.99 -6.76 -3.01
CA LYS A 123 11.18 -7.40 -3.56
C LYS A 123 11.05 -8.92 -3.65
N GLY A 124 9.88 -9.47 -3.35
CA GLY A 124 9.68 -10.91 -3.24
C GLY A 124 10.56 -11.56 -2.19
N ARG A 125 10.84 -10.84 -1.10
CA ARG A 125 11.69 -11.30 0.01
C ARG A 125 10.95 -11.20 1.33
N ALA A 126 11.35 -12.03 2.27
CA ALA A 126 10.87 -12.05 3.64
C ALA A 126 12.04 -11.78 4.58
N VAL A 127 11.86 -10.89 5.54
CA VAL A 127 12.95 -10.40 6.39
C VAL A 127 12.64 -10.78 7.82
N ARG A 128 13.61 -11.33 8.55
CA ARG A 128 13.44 -11.54 9.98
C ARG A 128 13.42 -10.17 10.67
N ILE A 129 12.42 -9.97 11.51
CA ILE A 129 12.33 -8.79 12.39
C ILE A 129 12.27 -9.24 13.85
N GLY A 130 12.76 -8.38 14.73
CA GLY A 130 12.69 -8.57 16.17
C GLY A 130 12.30 -7.26 16.84
N ALA A 131 11.63 -7.37 17.97
CA ALA A 131 11.40 -6.23 18.84
C ALA A 131 12.73 -5.69 19.39
N GLU A 132 12.88 -4.36 19.42
CA GLU A 132 14.13 -3.70 19.86
C GLU A 132 14.49 -4.02 21.33
N THR A 133 13.50 -4.30 22.17
CA THR A 133 13.65 -4.49 23.63
C THR A 133 13.45 -5.94 24.10
N GLY A 134 13.70 -6.94 23.23
CA GLY A 134 13.64 -8.36 23.61
C GLY A 134 12.23 -8.97 23.62
N GLY A 135 11.41 -8.59 22.63
CA GLY A 135 10.04 -9.10 22.43
C GLY A 135 9.91 -10.15 21.32
N PRO A 136 8.69 -10.39 20.77
CA PRO A 136 8.45 -11.42 19.78
C PRO A 136 9.28 -11.16 18.52
N ALA A 137 9.94 -12.22 18.02
CA ALA A 137 10.54 -12.22 16.71
C ALA A 137 9.53 -12.71 15.67
N GLY A 138 9.77 -12.37 14.41
CA GLY A 138 8.92 -12.82 13.34
C GLY A 138 9.48 -12.48 11.97
N VAL A 139 8.59 -12.45 10.99
CA VAL A 139 8.93 -12.25 9.59
C VAL A 139 8.12 -11.09 9.04
N LEU A 140 8.82 -10.11 8.47
CA LEU A 140 8.26 -9.00 7.71
C LEU A 140 8.28 -9.33 6.21
N LEU A 141 7.14 -9.12 5.57
CA LEU A 141 6.97 -9.05 4.13
C LEU A 141 6.85 -7.57 3.75
N PRO A 142 7.97 -6.90 3.40
CA PRO A 142 7.96 -5.47 3.12
C PRO A 142 7.19 -5.22 1.83
N VAL A 143 6.23 -4.30 1.88
CA VAL A 143 5.44 -3.80 0.73
C VAL A 143 5.96 -2.45 0.26
N TRP A 144 6.52 -1.68 1.18
CA TRP A 144 7.26 -0.47 0.91
C TRP A 144 8.61 -0.54 1.60
N ILE A 145 9.65 -0.08 0.91
CA ILE A 145 10.99 0.08 1.44
C ILE A 145 11.42 1.51 1.13
N GLY A 146 11.81 2.25 2.16
CA GLY A 146 12.30 3.61 2.05
C GLY A 146 13.68 3.68 1.43
N THR A 147 14.12 4.90 1.13
CA THR A 147 15.47 5.20 0.67
C THR A 147 15.90 6.45 1.42
N PRO A 148 16.93 6.41 2.28
CA PRO A 148 17.90 5.31 2.45
C PRO A 148 17.43 4.11 3.28
N ASP A 149 16.52 4.33 4.25
CA ASP A 149 16.15 3.36 5.29
C ASP A 149 14.62 3.31 5.50
N GLY A 150 14.16 2.37 6.32
CA GLY A 150 12.75 2.18 6.67
C GLY A 150 11.96 1.21 5.78
N ALA A 151 10.89 0.64 6.33
CA ALA A 151 9.98 -0.22 5.59
C ALA A 151 8.58 -0.22 6.21
N ALA A 152 7.59 -0.60 5.41
CA ALA A 152 6.24 -0.88 5.88
C ALA A 152 5.75 -2.16 5.20
N GLY A 153 4.98 -2.98 5.93
CA GLY A 153 4.60 -4.28 5.41
C GLY A 153 3.83 -5.16 6.37
N TYR A 154 3.64 -6.40 5.94
CA TYR A 154 2.93 -7.41 6.71
C TYR A 154 3.92 -8.19 7.57
N ALA A 155 3.70 -8.22 8.88
CA ALA A 155 4.50 -8.99 9.82
C ALA A 155 3.73 -10.20 10.34
N TYR A 156 4.34 -11.38 10.26
CA TYR A 156 3.90 -12.56 11.00
C TYR A 156 4.74 -12.68 12.26
N LEU A 157 4.09 -12.73 13.42
CA LEU A 157 4.75 -12.75 14.73
C LEU A 157 4.33 -14.01 15.51
N THR A 158 5.29 -14.65 16.18
CA THR A 158 5.04 -15.87 16.99
C THR A 158 4.44 -15.57 18.38
N GLY A 159 3.66 -14.50 18.48
CA GLY A 159 3.04 -14.01 19.70
C GLY A 159 2.36 -12.67 19.47
N THR A 160 1.56 -12.21 20.43
CA THR A 160 0.90 -10.91 20.33
C THR A 160 1.92 -9.80 20.60
N PRO A 161 2.19 -8.92 19.62
CA PRO A 161 2.99 -7.72 19.88
C PRO A 161 2.24 -6.84 20.89
N GLY A 162 2.91 -6.45 21.97
CA GLY A 162 2.44 -5.38 22.84
C GLY A 162 2.61 -4.01 22.16
N ASP A 163 2.78 -2.96 22.96
CA ASP A 163 3.20 -1.65 22.45
C ASP A 163 4.73 -1.63 22.29
N THR A 164 5.21 -2.27 21.21
CA THR A 164 6.65 -2.48 20.97
C THR A 164 7.03 -2.03 19.56
N SER A 165 8.23 -1.46 19.43
CA SER A 165 8.85 -1.12 18.15
C SER A 165 9.62 -2.31 17.58
N PHE A 166 9.63 -2.40 16.26
CA PHE A 166 10.38 -3.39 15.49
C PHE A 166 11.40 -2.67 14.60
N ASP A 167 12.63 -3.21 14.50
CA ASP A 167 13.61 -2.71 13.54
C ASP A 167 13.17 -3.08 12.11
N CYS A 168 12.81 -2.06 11.33
CA CYS A 168 12.40 -2.17 9.94
C CYS A 168 13.44 -1.50 9.02
N PHE A 169 14.68 -1.99 9.06
CA PHE A 169 15.82 -1.43 8.34
C PHE A 169 16.24 -0.08 8.92
N ALA A 170 16.74 -0.10 10.15
CA ALA A 170 17.29 1.05 10.89
C ALA A 170 16.26 2.12 11.31
N ASP A 171 15.02 2.03 10.83
CA ASP A 171 13.89 2.81 11.33
C ASP A 171 12.93 1.94 12.15
N PRO A 172 12.41 2.45 13.28
CA PRO A 172 11.45 1.71 14.09
C PRO A 172 10.06 1.73 13.43
N CYS A 173 9.51 0.55 13.16
CA CYS A 173 8.07 0.42 12.87
C CYS A 173 7.27 0.15 14.14
N ARG A 174 5.97 0.46 14.10
CA ARG A 174 5.00 0.03 15.10
C ARG A 174 3.87 -0.76 14.49
N MET A 175 3.24 -1.59 15.31
CA MET A 175 2.00 -2.23 14.92
C MET A 175 0.89 -1.18 14.79
N ARG A 176 0.31 -1.07 13.59
CA ARG A 176 -0.84 -0.20 13.35
C ARG A 176 -2.16 -0.94 13.30
N TRP A 177 -2.16 -2.12 12.68
CA TRP A 177 -3.37 -2.94 12.54
C TRP A 177 -3.08 -4.42 12.78
N SER A 178 -4.01 -5.10 13.44
CA SER A 178 -4.07 -6.57 13.49
C SER A 178 -4.96 -7.08 12.38
N LEU A 179 -4.48 -8.06 11.61
CA LEU A 179 -5.16 -8.62 10.44
C LEU A 179 -5.75 -10.01 10.73
N GLY A 180 -5.33 -10.64 11.83
CA GLY A 180 -5.69 -12.01 12.22
C GLY A 180 -4.69 -13.05 11.72
N ASP A 181 -4.86 -14.31 12.14
CA ASP A 181 -3.97 -15.44 11.82
C ASP A 181 -2.47 -15.16 12.13
N GLY A 182 -2.18 -14.34 13.15
CA GLY A 182 -0.82 -13.94 13.53
C GLY A 182 -0.19 -12.85 12.64
N TRP A 183 -0.97 -12.29 11.70
CA TRP A 183 -0.52 -11.22 10.81
C TRP A 183 -0.90 -9.82 11.32
N TYR A 184 0.05 -8.91 11.16
CA TYR A 184 -0.03 -7.51 11.57
C TYR A 184 0.47 -6.62 10.44
N TRP A 185 0.00 -5.38 10.38
CA TRP A 185 0.60 -4.35 9.55
C TRP A 185 1.52 -3.47 10.39
N LEU A 186 2.76 -3.32 9.92
CA LEU A 186 3.79 -2.46 10.50
C LEU A 186 4.09 -1.28 9.57
N ASP A 187 4.16 -0.08 10.13
CA ASP A 187 4.59 1.17 9.49
C ASP A 187 5.18 2.18 10.49
#